data_AF-A0A803NV90-F1
#
_entry.id   AF-A0A803NV90-F1
#
_cell.length_a   1.000
_cell.length_b   1.000
_cell.length_c   1.000
_cell.angle_alpha   90.00
_cell.angle_beta   90.00
_cell.angle_gamma   90.00
#
_symmetry.space_group_name_H-M   'P 1'
#
loop_
_entity.id
_entity.type
_entity.pdbx_description
1 polymer ?
#
loop_
_entity_poly.entity_id
_entity_poly.type
_entity_poly.pdbx_seq_one_letter_code
_entity_poly.pdbx_strand_id
1 'polypeptide(L)'
;MESINKRHEDNLKFLTTQANQLDETILDLQVSLGKYHSSNGAGTNGAGSSHTEEETREKILKLENSAAGVLYWLNSHHATQGLDLGFTKDVLGVVATLARVEDDNLSRLMSEYLGLETMLAIVCRTYEGVKALEKYDEEGNINNSTTGLHVAASAVGMKIIGRFLVICLEDLGQYAGEFVADDPQKKLAIQKPKLPNGKCPDGFIDYAVNLLSLDSRNLSFVTSNGQGLRETLFYSLLSRLQIYKTRAEMLQAFACITDGALSLDGGMIKKSGAFALGSCQDVEVKFPLASGKTNVPAEYIECEDRIRKMKWERANVAADMRRIQELMNYTRANFKGQA
;
A
#
# COMPACT_ATOMS: atom_id res chain seq x y z
N MET A 1 15.03 -14.09 -41.53
CA MET A 1 14.88 -15.16 -40.53
C MET A 1 16.07 -15.18 -39.56
N GLU A 2 17.27 -15.42 -40.06
CA GLU A 2 18.52 -15.30 -39.29
C GLU A 2 18.69 -13.89 -38.69
N SER A 3 18.32 -12.86 -39.44
CA SER A 3 18.27 -11.46 -38.95
C SER A 3 17.27 -11.22 -37.80
N ILE A 4 16.16 -11.95 -37.72
CA ILE A 4 15.14 -11.77 -36.65
C ILE A 4 15.60 -12.49 -35.38
N ASN A 5 16.07 -13.74 -35.49
CA ASN A 5 16.61 -14.48 -34.34
C ASN A 5 17.85 -13.80 -33.78
N LYS A 6 18.77 -13.35 -34.65
CA LYS A 6 19.95 -12.58 -34.26
C LYS A 6 19.56 -11.30 -33.51
N ARG A 7 18.54 -10.58 -33.98
CA ARG A 7 18.02 -9.39 -33.28
C ARG A 7 17.47 -9.72 -31.89
N HIS A 8 16.76 -10.84 -31.71
CA HIS A 8 16.28 -11.25 -30.39
C HIS A 8 17.41 -11.65 -29.44
N GLU A 9 18.44 -12.34 -29.95
CA GLU A 9 19.64 -12.69 -29.19
C GLU A 9 20.44 -11.45 -28.78
N ASP A 10 20.63 -10.49 -29.70
CA ASP A 10 21.30 -9.22 -29.42
C ASP A 10 20.55 -8.41 -28.35
N ASN A 11 19.21 -8.38 -28.42
CA ASN A 11 18.37 -7.73 -27.40
C ASN A 11 18.47 -8.42 -26.03
N LEU A 12 18.47 -9.75 -25.97
CA LEU A 12 18.66 -10.48 -24.71
C LEU A 12 20.03 -10.22 -24.09
N LYS A 13 21.08 -10.16 -24.93
CA LYS A 13 22.42 -9.83 -24.48
C LYS A 13 22.47 -8.43 -23.88
N PHE A 14 21.86 -7.46 -24.55
CA PHE A 14 21.72 -6.09 -24.05
C PHE A 14 21.01 -6.03 -22.69
N LEU A 15 19.83 -6.67 -22.56
CA LEU A 15 19.07 -6.70 -21.31
C LEU A 15 19.83 -7.42 -20.18
N THR A 16 20.57 -8.48 -20.51
CA THR A 16 21.42 -9.18 -19.53
C THR A 16 22.54 -8.27 -19.01
N THR A 17 23.19 -7.51 -19.89
CA THR A 17 24.19 -6.52 -19.47
C THR A 17 23.57 -5.43 -18.58
N GLN A 18 22.41 -4.92 -18.95
CA GLN A 18 21.69 -3.92 -18.15
C GLN A 18 21.28 -4.48 -16.77
N ALA A 19 20.79 -5.72 -16.73
CA ALA A 19 20.45 -6.42 -15.49
C ALA A 19 21.66 -6.54 -14.55
N ASN A 20 22.82 -6.94 -15.07
CA ASN A 20 24.04 -7.07 -14.28
C ASN A 20 24.51 -5.71 -13.74
N GLN A 21 24.44 -4.64 -14.55
CA GLN A 21 24.80 -3.28 -14.11
C GLN A 21 23.89 -2.78 -12.98
N LEU A 22 22.59 -3.08 -13.06
CA LEU A 22 21.64 -2.76 -11.99
C LEU A 22 21.96 -3.55 -10.73
N ASP A 23 22.25 -4.85 -10.85
CA ASP A 23 22.60 -5.72 -9.71
C ASP A 23 23.89 -5.24 -9.01
N GLU A 24 24.92 -4.87 -9.76
CA GLU A 24 26.16 -4.27 -9.24
C GLU A 24 25.89 -2.94 -8.51
N THR A 25 25.10 -2.05 -9.12
CA THR A 25 24.81 -0.74 -8.51
C THR A 25 23.96 -0.89 -7.23
N ILE A 26 23.00 -1.81 -7.22
CA ILE A 26 22.21 -2.13 -6.02
C ILE A 26 23.13 -2.62 -4.91
N LEU A 27 24.06 -3.54 -5.23
CA LEU A 27 25.01 -4.07 -4.25
C LEU A 27 25.89 -2.96 -3.67
N ASP A 28 26.43 -2.08 -4.50
CA ASP A 28 27.27 -0.96 -4.06
C ASP A 28 26.53 0.03 -3.15
N LEU A 29 25.29 0.36 -3.50
CA LEU A 29 24.43 1.21 -2.67
C LEU A 29 24.10 0.53 -1.34
N GLN A 30 23.79 -0.77 -1.35
CA GLN A 30 23.50 -1.54 -0.14
C GLN A 30 24.74 -1.66 0.78
N VAL A 31 25.93 -1.86 0.22
CA VAL A 31 27.19 -1.87 0.99
C VAL A 31 27.45 -0.50 1.61
N SER A 32 27.18 0.58 0.87
CA SER A 32 27.33 1.95 1.37
C SER A 32 26.34 2.23 2.52
N LEU A 33 25.12 1.73 2.41
CA LEU A 33 24.10 1.84 3.46
C LEU A 33 24.45 0.98 4.69
N GLY A 34 24.97 -0.22 4.49
CA GLY A 34 25.40 -1.10 5.59
C GLY A 34 26.49 -0.48 6.46
N LYS A 35 27.38 0.31 5.87
CA LYS A 35 28.39 1.08 6.63
C LYS A 35 27.77 2.13 7.57
N TYR A 36 26.65 2.75 7.17
CA TYR A 36 25.87 3.66 8.04
C TYR A 36 25.24 2.92 9.24
N HIS A 37 24.75 1.69 9.03
CA HIS A 37 24.14 0.88 10.11
C HIS A 37 25.18 0.46 11.16
N SER A 38 26.43 0.19 10.75
CA SER A 38 27.52 -0.13 11.68
C SER A 38 28.09 1.10 12.41
N SER A 39 27.90 2.32 11.91
CA SER A 39 28.46 3.55 12.51
C SER A 39 27.50 4.27 13.47
N ASN A 40 26.19 4.11 13.33
CA ASN A 40 25.17 4.89 14.06
C ASN A 40 24.34 4.07 15.05
N GLY A 41 24.94 3.04 15.67
CA GLY A 41 24.30 2.29 16.75
C GLY A 41 23.90 3.20 17.92
N ALA A 42 22.63 3.12 18.31
CA ALA A 42 21.95 3.74 19.44
C ALA A 42 21.30 5.13 19.20
N GLY A 43 19.96 5.13 19.15
CA GLY A 43 19.12 6.31 19.26
C GLY A 43 17.76 5.94 19.83
N THR A 44 17.61 6.11 21.15
CA THR A 44 16.53 5.66 22.03
C THR A 44 15.17 6.33 21.76
N ASN A 45 14.13 5.55 22.03
CA ASN A 45 12.70 5.87 22.11
C ASN A 45 12.37 7.24 22.72
N GLY A 46 11.63 8.05 21.95
CA GLY A 46 10.92 9.21 22.47
C GLY A 46 9.62 8.78 23.12
N ALA A 47 9.58 8.81 24.45
CA ALA A 47 8.36 8.63 25.24
C ALA A 47 7.48 9.88 25.13
N GLY A 48 6.52 9.82 24.21
CA GLY A 48 5.35 10.68 24.17
C GLY A 48 4.13 9.79 24.04
N SER A 49 3.04 10.13 24.73
CA SER A 49 1.73 9.48 24.64
C SER A 49 1.09 9.72 23.25
N SER A 50 1.73 9.23 22.19
CA SER A 50 1.23 9.29 20.82
C SER A 50 0.79 7.90 20.40
N HIS A 51 -0.42 7.74 19.87
CA HIS A 51 -0.90 6.45 19.38
C HIS A 51 0.00 5.96 18.23
N THR A 52 0.91 5.04 18.53
CA THR A 52 1.95 4.62 17.58
C THR A 52 1.44 3.55 16.63
N GLU A 53 2.27 3.20 15.64
CA GLU A 53 2.04 2.05 14.80
C GLU A 53 1.97 0.75 15.62
N GLU A 54 2.81 0.63 16.66
CA GLU A 54 2.80 -0.50 17.59
C GLU A 54 1.47 -0.62 18.34
N GLU A 55 0.92 0.48 18.87
CA GLU A 55 -0.41 0.44 19.52
C GLU A 55 -1.51 0.01 18.56
N THR A 56 -1.45 0.47 17.30
CA THR A 56 -2.38 0.05 16.26
C THR A 56 -2.26 -1.45 15.99
N ARG A 57 -1.03 -1.97 15.91
CA ARG A 57 -0.76 -3.40 15.72
C ARG A 57 -1.23 -4.22 16.90
N GLU A 58 -1.04 -3.75 18.13
CA GLU A 58 -1.54 -4.42 19.34
C GLU A 58 -3.08 -4.51 19.35
N LYS A 59 -3.77 -3.46 18.92
CA LYS A 59 -5.23 -3.48 18.74
C LYS A 59 -5.67 -4.50 17.69
N ILE A 60 -4.96 -4.61 16.57
CA ILE A 60 -5.25 -5.62 15.55
C ILE A 60 -4.93 -7.04 16.06
N LEU A 61 -3.86 -7.23 16.83
CA LEU A 61 -3.51 -8.53 17.43
C LEU A 61 -4.57 -9.03 18.42
N LYS A 62 -5.24 -8.13 19.15
CA LYS A 62 -6.38 -8.48 20.03
C LYS A 62 -7.59 -9.02 19.26
N LEU A 63 -7.67 -8.78 17.95
CA LEU A 63 -8.68 -9.34 17.06
C LEU A 63 -8.24 -10.74 16.57
N GLU A 64 -8.08 -11.67 17.51
CA GLU A 64 -7.48 -13.00 17.29
C GLU A 64 -8.17 -13.85 16.21
N ASN A 65 -9.46 -13.61 15.97
CA ASN A 65 -10.25 -14.33 14.96
C ASN A 65 -10.27 -13.65 13.58
N SER A 66 -9.62 -12.49 13.43
CA SER A 66 -9.55 -11.75 12.17
C SER A 66 -8.33 -12.18 11.34
N ALA A 67 -8.46 -12.13 10.01
CA ALA A 67 -7.33 -12.42 9.12
C ALA A 67 -6.13 -11.49 9.36
N ALA A 68 -6.40 -10.20 9.66
CA ALA A 68 -5.36 -9.23 10.00
C ALA A 68 -4.64 -9.56 11.32
N GLY A 69 -5.38 -9.95 12.35
CA GLY A 69 -4.82 -10.37 13.64
C GLY A 69 -3.91 -11.60 13.49
N VAL A 70 -4.40 -12.62 12.77
CA VAL A 70 -3.60 -13.82 12.44
C VAL A 70 -2.34 -13.45 11.65
N LEU A 71 -2.47 -12.61 10.61
CA LEU A 71 -1.33 -12.20 9.79
C LEU A 71 -0.25 -11.51 10.63
N TYR A 72 -0.62 -10.57 11.50
CA TYR A 72 0.36 -9.93 12.38
C TYR A 72 0.96 -10.91 13.38
N TRP A 73 0.16 -11.82 13.93
CA TRP A 73 0.66 -12.82 14.87
C TRP A 73 1.72 -13.70 14.20
N LEU A 74 1.44 -14.21 13.00
CA LEU A 74 2.36 -15.02 12.21
C LEU A 74 3.64 -14.26 11.86
N ASN A 75 3.53 -13.00 11.46
CA ASN A 75 4.70 -12.17 11.14
C ASN A 75 5.59 -11.89 12.36
N SER A 76 5.01 -11.72 13.55
CA SER A 76 5.77 -11.50 14.78
C SER A 76 6.49 -12.76 15.29
N HIS A 77 6.00 -13.95 14.96
CA HIS A 77 6.54 -15.23 15.43
C HIS A 77 7.23 -16.07 14.34
N HIS A 78 7.38 -15.52 13.13
CA HIS A 78 7.94 -16.20 11.96
C HIS A 78 9.31 -16.83 12.21
N ALA A 79 10.21 -16.11 12.90
CA ALA A 79 11.56 -16.60 13.18
C ALA A 79 11.60 -17.76 14.19
N THR A 80 10.57 -17.92 15.01
CA THR A 80 10.54 -18.88 16.12
C THR A 80 9.94 -20.22 15.71
N GLN A 81 9.13 -20.27 14.65
CA GLN A 81 8.34 -21.47 14.31
C GLN A 81 8.70 -22.14 12.98
N GLY A 82 9.63 -21.57 12.19
CA GLY A 82 10.08 -22.18 10.93
C GLY A 82 8.97 -22.38 9.89
N LEU A 83 7.86 -21.64 10.01
CA LEU A 83 6.74 -21.68 9.08
C LEU A 83 7.15 -21.07 7.75
N ASP A 84 6.93 -21.79 6.63
CA ASP A 84 7.09 -21.21 5.30
C ASP A 84 5.90 -20.28 5.01
N LEU A 85 6.08 -19.00 5.31
CA LEU A 85 5.12 -17.93 4.99
C LEU A 85 5.32 -17.40 3.57
N GLY A 86 5.72 -18.24 2.62
CA GLY A 86 5.91 -17.84 1.22
C GLY A 86 4.70 -17.13 0.60
N PHE A 87 3.48 -17.40 1.10
CA PHE A 87 2.25 -16.74 0.67
C PHE A 87 2.14 -15.26 1.09
N THR A 88 2.90 -14.79 2.09
CA THR A 88 2.88 -13.39 2.53
C THR A 88 3.86 -12.51 1.75
N LYS A 89 4.68 -13.07 0.85
CA LYS A 89 5.69 -12.30 0.08
C LYS A 89 5.09 -11.14 -0.70
N ASP A 90 3.86 -11.29 -1.17
CA ASP A 90 3.15 -10.27 -1.94
C ASP A 90 2.35 -9.30 -1.06
N VAL A 91 2.16 -9.62 0.23
CA VAL A 91 1.40 -8.80 1.17
C VAL A 91 2.22 -7.58 1.57
N LEU A 92 1.63 -6.40 1.38
CA LEU A 92 2.21 -5.12 1.81
C LEU A 92 1.95 -4.83 3.28
N GLY A 93 0.78 -5.23 3.77
CA GLY A 93 0.34 -4.98 5.14
C GLY A 93 -1.17 -4.86 5.24
N VAL A 94 -1.64 -4.32 6.35
CA VAL A 94 -3.06 -4.04 6.63
C VAL A 94 -3.30 -2.54 6.48
N VAL A 95 -4.42 -2.13 5.89
CA VAL A 95 -4.73 -0.71 5.61
C VAL A 95 -4.46 0.21 6.80
N ALA A 96 -4.89 -0.19 8.00
CA ALA A 96 -4.70 0.56 9.24
C ALA A 96 -3.24 0.94 9.57
N THR A 97 -2.24 0.20 9.08
CA THR A 97 -0.81 0.48 9.37
C THR A 97 -0.04 1.00 8.15
N LEU A 98 -0.69 1.17 7.00
CA LEU A 98 -0.01 1.61 5.77
C LEU A 98 0.06 3.14 5.64
N ALA A 99 -0.66 3.88 6.50
CA ALA A 99 -0.60 5.33 6.60
C ALA A 99 -0.69 5.80 8.05
N ARG A 100 -0.23 7.03 8.27
CA ARG A 100 -0.30 7.77 9.53
C ARG A 100 -1.11 9.05 9.34
N VAL A 101 -1.65 9.58 10.43
CA VAL A 101 -2.42 10.84 10.44
C VAL A 101 -1.83 11.78 11.48
N GLU A 102 -1.85 13.09 11.22
CA GLU A 102 -1.22 14.07 12.14
C GLU A 102 -1.96 14.21 13.48
N ASP A 103 -3.29 14.09 13.45
CA ASP A 103 -4.16 14.36 14.59
C ASP A 103 -5.03 13.14 14.96
N ASP A 104 -5.28 12.96 16.26
CA ASP A 104 -6.03 11.82 16.80
C ASP A 104 -7.51 11.86 16.44
N ASN A 105 -8.12 13.06 16.45
CA ASN A 105 -9.50 13.20 16.07
C ASN A 105 -9.68 12.93 14.56
N LEU A 106 -8.76 13.41 13.72
CA LEU A 106 -8.75 13.06 12.30
C LEU A 106 -8.55 11.55 12.07
N SER A 107 -7.63 10.92 12.80
CA SER A 107 -7.42 9.47 12.75
C SER A 107 -8.71 8.72 13.07
N ARG A 108 -9.40 9.10 14.15
CA ARG A 108 -10.68 8.51 14.56
C ARG A 108 -11.75 8.67 13.49
N LEU A 109 -11.97 9.90 12.98
CA LEU A 109 -13.00 10.20 11.99
C LEU A 109 -12.75 9.49 10.65
N MET A 110 -11.50 9.43 10.19
CA MET A 110 -11.14 8.72 8.96
C MET A 110 -11.31 7.21 9.11
N SER A 111 -10.98 6.65 10.27
CA SER A 111 -11.14 5.23 10.56
C SER A 111 -12.62 4.85 10.66
N GLU A 112 -13.46 5.70 11.26
CA GLU A 112 -14.92 5.55 11.29
C GLU A 112 -15.52 5.63 9.88
N TYR A 113 -15.03 6.56 9.04
CA TYR A 113 -15.49 6.71 7.67
C TYR A 113 -15.26 5.45 6.83
N LEU A 114 -14.04 4.90 6.89
CA LEU A 114 -13.64 3.69 6.19
C LEU A 114 -14.32 2.43 6.75
N GLY A 115 -14.56 2.40 8.05
CA GLY A 115 -15.13 1.26 8.76
C GLY A 115 -14.11 0.16 9.06
N LEU A 116 -14.41 -0.64 10.08
CA LEU A 116 -13.50 -1.66 10.61
C LEU A 116 -13.06 -2.69 9.56
N GLU A 117 -13.98 -3.16 8.71
CA GLU A 117 -13.68 -4.14 7.67
C GLU A 117 -12.61 -3.62 6.68
N THR A 118 -12.74 -2.36 6.25
CA THR A 118 -11.74 -1.71 5.37
C THR A 118 -10.43 -1.46 6.09
N MET A 119 -10.49 -1.04 7.36
CA MET A 119 -9.29 -0.80 8.18
C MET A 119 -8.48 -2.08 8.41
N LEU A 120 -9.15 -3.24 8.49
CA LEU A 120 -8.53 -4.56 8.63
C LEU A 120 -8.19 -5.24 7.30
N ALA A 121 -8.44 -4.58 6.17
CA ALA A 121 -8.21 -5.18 4.86
C ALA A 121 -6.71 -5.46 4.64
N ILE A 122 -6.40 -6.65 4.15
CA ILE A 122 -5.04 -7.07 3.77
C ILE A 122 -4.77 -6.54 2.36
N VAL A 123 -3.64 -5.88 2.16
CA VAL A 123 -3.25 -5.34 0.85
C VAL A 123 -2.18 -6.22 0.21
N CYS A 124 -2.48 -6.76 -0.96
CA CYS A 124 -1.53 -7.51 -1.81
C CYS A 124 -1.10 -6.65 -3.00
N ARG A 125 0.12 -6.84 -3.50
CA ARG A 125 0.58 -6.16 -4.72
C ARG A 125 -0.13 -6.70 -5.96
N THR A 126 -0.33 -8.02 -6.02
CA THR A 126 -0.80 -8.76 -7.19
C THR A 126 -1.96 -9.71 -6.87
N TYR A 127 -2.69 -10.13 -7.89
CA TYR A 127 -3.77 -11.09 -7.81
C TYR A 127 -3.23 -12.49 -7.46
N GLU A 128 -2.00 -12.80 -7.84
CA GLU A 128 -1.31 -14.01 -7.37
C GLU A 128 -1.12 -14.00 -5.85
N GLY A 129 -0.83 -12.84 -5.26
CA GLY A 129 -0.81 -12.67 -3.81
C GLY A 129 -2.16 -12.95 -3.15
N VAL A 130 -3.26 -12.46 -3.76
CA VAL A 130 -4.62 -12.73 -3.28
C VAL A 130 -4.92 -14.24 -3.32
N LYS A 131 -4.62 -14.91 -4.44
CA LYS A 131 -4.79 -16.37 -4.58
C LYS A 131 -3.88 -17.19 -3.65
N ALA A 132 -2.75 -16.63 -3.22
CA ALA A 132 -1.87 -17.29 -2.27
C ALA A 132 -2.43 -17.26 -0.84
N LEU A 133 -3.27 -16.27 -0.50
CA LEU A 133 -3.91 -16.17 0.81
C LEU A 133 -5.02 -17.21 0.99
N GLU A 134 -5.84 -17.42 -0.04
CA GLU A 134 -7.02 -18.29 0.01
C GLU A 134 -7.18 -19.10 -1.29
N LYS A 135 -7.47 -20.40 -1.16
CA LYS A 135 -7.78 -21.29 -2.28
C LYS A 135 -9.13 -21.96 -2.05
N TYR A 136 -9.86 -22.18 -3.14
CA TYR A 136 -11.12 -22.90 -3.13
C TYR A 136 -10.96 -24.23 -3.90
N ASP A 137 -11.67 -25.26 -3.46
CA ASP A 137 -11.83 -26.51 -4.22
C ASP A 137 -12.83 -26.35 -5.39
N GLU A 138 -13.02 -27.40 -6.18
CA GLU A 138 -13.90 -27.38 -7.36
C GLU A 138 -15.37 -27.16 -6.96
N GLU A 139 -15.73 -27.51 -5.73
CA GLU A 139 -17.04 -27.29 -5.13
C GLU A 139 -17.21 -25.88 -4.56
N GLY A 140 -16.16 -25.05 -4.55
CA GLY A 140 -16.17 -23.68 -4.05
C GLY A 140 -16.03 -23.57 -2.52
N ASN A 141 -15.62 -24.64 -1.83
CA ASN A 141 -15.29 -24.61 -0.41
C ASN A 141 -13.83 -24.23 -0.20
N ILE A 142 -13.53 -23.67 0.98
CA ILE A 142 -12.17 -23.30 1.36
C ILE A 142 -11.29 -24.56 1.43
N ASN A 143 -10.24 -24.58 0.61
CA ASN A 143 -9.28 -25.67 0.58
C ASN A 143 -8.23 -25.50 1.70
N ASN A 144 -8.53 -26.06 2.86
CA ASN A 144 -7.65 -26.02 4.04
C ASN A 144 -6.43 -26.97 3.97
N SER A 145 -6.19 -27.65 2.84
CA SER A 145 -5.23 -28.77 2.80
C SER A 145 -3.84 -28.43 2.23
N THR A 146 -3.69 -27.34 1.47
CA THR A 146 -2.47 -27.14 0.66
C THR A 146 -1.57 -26.00 1.15
N THR A 147 -2.07 -24.77 1.20
CA THR A 147 -1.29 -23.57 1.55
C THR A 147 -2.25 -22.39 1.76
N GLY A 148 -1.92 -21.44 2.62
CA GLY A 148 -2.67 -20.18 2.73
C GLY A 148 -2.83 -19.73 4.17
N LEU A 149 -3.53 -18.62 4.35
CA LEU A 149 -3.65 -17.98 5.65
C LEU A 149 -4.44 -18.85 6.65
N HIS A 150 -5.49 -19.53 6.20
CA HIS A 150 -6.27 -20.47 7.04
C HIS A 150 -5.46 -21.68 7.50
N VAL A 151 -4.61 -22.24 6.63
CA VAL A 151 -3.72 -23.36 6.97
C VAL A 151 -2.68 -22.91 7.99
N ALA A 152 -2.05 -21.76 7.76
CA ALA A 152 -1.07 -21.19 8.68
C ALA A 152 -1.67 -20.85 10.04
N ALA A 153 -2.89 -20.29 10.07
CA ALA A 153 -3.63 -20.04 11.31
C ALA A 153 -3.87 -21.34 12.09
N SER A 154 -4.35 -22.38 11.40
CA SER A 154 -4.68 -23.66 12.03
C SER A 154 -3.44 -24.36 12.59
N ALA A 155 -2.29 -24.24 11.92
CA ALA A 155 -1.02 -24.80 12.39
C ALA A 155 -0.56 -24.22 13.74
N VAL A 156 -1.01 -23.01 14.08
CA VAL A 156 -0.68 -22.31 15.33
C VAL A 156 -1.86 -22.27 16.31
N GLY A 157 -2.91 -23.07 16.04
CA GLY A 157 -4.10 -23.17 16.89
C GLY A 157 -5.06 -21.97 16.80
N MET A 158 -4.89 -21.11 15.80
CA MET A 158 -5.77 -19.97 15.53
C MET A 158 -6.81 -20.31 14.46
N LYS A 159 -7.91 -19.57 14.44
CA LYS A 159 -8.96 -19.72 13.43
C LYS A 159 -9.41 -18.35 12.93
N ILE A 160 -9.55 -18.22 11.62
CA ILE A 160 -10.17 -17.04 11.00
C ILE A 160 -11.68 -17.27 10.91
N ILE A 161 -12.45 -16.30 11.40
CA ILE A 161 -13.92 -16.37 11.43
C ILE A 161 -14.50 -15.28 10.55
N GLY A 162 -15.39 -15.69 9.64
CA GLY A 162 -16.08 -14.77 8.74
C GLY A 162 -15.28 -14.43 7.49
N ARG A 163 -15.82 -13.50 6.70
CA ARG A 163 -15.15 -12.96 5.51
C ARG A 163 -14.16 -11.89 5.94
N PHE A 164 -13.08 -11.75 5.18
CA PHE A 164 -12.12 -10.67 5.32
C PHE A 164 -11.85 -10.04 3.96
N LEU A 165 -11.56 -8.74 3.96
CA LEU A 165 -11.30 -8.00 2.74
C LEU A 165 -9.82 -8.11 2.36
N VAL A 166 -9.57 -8.44 1.09
CA VAL A 166 -8.24 -8.36 0.47
C VAL A 166 -8.30 -7.36 -0.67
N ILE A 167 -7.38 -6.40 -0.68
CA ILE A 167 -7.28 -5.38 -1.72
C ILE A 167 -6.07 -5.72 -2.59
N CYS A 168 -6.31 -5.92 -3.88
CA CYS A 168 -5.27 -6.14 -4.87
C CYS A 168 -4.83 -4.81 -5.49
N LEU A 169 -3.56 -4.42 -5.31
CA LEU A 169 -3.08 -3.10 -5.72
C LEU A 169 -3.04 -2.92 -7.25
N GLU A 170 -2.70 -3.97 -8.00
CA GLU A 170 -2.66 -3.92 -9.48
C GLU A 170 -4.04 -3.74 -10.14
N ASP A 171 -5.11 -4.17 -9.46
CA ASP A 171 -6.47 -4.08 -9.97
C ASP A 171 -7.15 -2.74 -9.60
N LEU A 172 -6.51 -1.89 -8.81
CA LEU A 172 -7.08 -0.60 -8.40
C LEU A 172 -6.98 0.45 -9.50
N GLY A 173 -8.04 1.24 -9.64
CA GLY A 173 -8.01 2.48 -10.41
C GLY A 173 -7.03 3.49 -9.81
N GLN A 174 -6.06 3.93 -10.61
CA GLN A 174 -5.07 4.91 -10.20
C GLN A 174 -5.56 6.35 -10.37
N TYR A 175 -5.06 7.26 -9.53
CA TYR A 175 -5.14 8.68 -9.79
C TYR A 175 -4.27 9.04 -11.02
N ALA A 176 -4.90 9.61 -12.04
CA ALA A 176 -4.25 9.96 -13.30
C ALA A 176 -3.85 11.44 -13.41
N GLY A 177 -4.01 12.23 -12.34
CA GLY A 177 -3.63 13.64 -12.33
C GLY A 177 -2.19 13.87 -11.87
N GLU A 178 -1.82 15.14 -11.74
CA GLU A 178 -0.48 15.55 -11.34
C GLU A 178 -0.27 15.51 -9.82
N PHE A 179 1.00 15.54 -9.41
CA PHE A 179 1.40 15.67 -8.02
C PHE A 179 1.78 17.12 -7.71
N VAL A 180 1.71 17.50 -6.43
CA VAL A 180 2.26 18.79 -5.97
C VAL A 180 3.77 18.78 -6.19
N ALA A 181 4.28 19.80 -6.90
CA ALA A 181 5.69 19.93 -7.21
C ALA A 181 6.54 20.00 -5.93
N ASP A 182 7.66 19.28 -5.92
CA ASP A 182 8.65 19.25 -4.84
C ASP A 182 8.09 18.89 -3.45
N ASP A 183 6.92 18.23 -3.39
CA ASP A 183 6.32 17.77 -2.14
C ASP A 183 6.92 16.40 -1.72
N PRO A 184 7.60 16.31 -0.57
CA PRO A 184 8.28 15.08 -0.14
C PRO A 184 7.31 13.94 0.22
N GLN A 185 6.01 14.23 0.39
CA GLN A 185 4.95 13.26 0.64
C GLN A 185 4.18 12.89 -0.62
N LYS A 186 4.61 13.40 -1.79
CA LYS A 186 3.98 13.22 -3.10
C LYS A 186 2.47 13.43 -3.03
N LYS A 187 2.03 14.55 -2.44
CA LYS A 187 0.61 14.91 -2.39
C LYS A 187 0.02 15.04 -3.79
N LEU A 188 -1.26 14.68 -3.93
CA LEU A 188 -1.98 14.74 -5.20
C LEU A 188 -2.42 16.18 -5.47
N ALA A 189 -2.17 16.69 -6.68
CA ALA A 189 -2.60 18.02 -7.12
C ALA A 189 -4.08 18.02 -7.53
N ILE A 190 -4.96 17.68 -6.59
CA ILE A 190 -6.41 17.67 -6.81
C ILE A 190 -6.92 19.11 -6.79
N GLN A 191 -7.66 19.50 -7.82
CA GLN A 191 -8.26 20.82 -7.90
C GLN A 191 -9.20 21.06 -6.71
N LYS A 192 -8.93 22.11 -5.92
CA LYS A 192 -9.75 22.52 -4.78
C LYS A 192 -11.23 22.74 -5.17
N PRO A 193 -12.19 22.40 -4.29
CA PRO A 193 -13.60 22.59 -4.56
C PRO A 193 -13.92 24.08 -4.75
N LYS A 194 -14.91 24.37 -5.59
CA LYS A 194 -15.38 25.72 -5.86
C LYS A 194 -16.89 25.80 -5.75
N LEU A 195 -17.37 26.78 -5.01
CA LEU A 195 -18.78 27.15 -4.96
C LEU A 195 -19.22 27.78 -6.32
N PRO A 196 -20.53 27.94 -6.57
CA PRO A 196 -21.03 28.59 -7.79
C PRO A 196 -20.48 30.00 -8.04
N ASN A 197 -20.06 30.69 -6.99
CA ASN A 197 -19.41 32.01 -7.07
C ASN A 197 -17.90 31.94 -7.41
N GLY A 198 -17.36 30.76 -7.67
CA GLY A 198 -15.96 30.50 -7.99
C GLY A 198 -15.00 30.46 -6.80
N LYS A 199 -15.46 30.76 -5.59
CA LYS A 199 -14.62 30.75 -4.38
C LYS A 199 -14.50 29.34 -3.82
N CYS A 200 -13.36 29.07 -3.17
CA CYS A 200 -13.22 27.88 -2.34
C CYS A 200 -14.23 27.97 -1.17
N PRO A 201 -14.95 26.89 -0.84
CA PRO A 201 -15.80 26.87 0.34
C PRO A 201 -15.01 27.21 1.60
N ASP A 202 -15.64 27.98 2.49
CA ASP A 202 -15.10 28.24 3.81
C ASP A 202 -14.99 26.93 4.60
N GLY A 203 -14.02 26.86 5.51
CA GLY A 203 -13.79 25.68 6.32
C GLY A 203 -13.15 24.48 5.60
N PHE A 204 -13.01 24.48 4.27
CA PHE A 204 -12.27 23.42 3.56
C PHE A 204 -10.80 23.38 4.01
N ILE A 205 -10.35 22.21 4.44
CA ILE A 205 -8.97 21.97 4.92
C ILE A 205 -8.14 21.41 3.77
N ASP A 206 -8.43 20.18 3.35
CA ASP A 206 -7.79 19.50 2.22
C ASP A 206 -8.62 18.25 1.86
N TYR A 207 -8.16 17.49 0.88
CA TYR A 207 -8.63 16.14 0.61
C TYR A 207 -8.02 15.16 1.62
N ALA A 208 -8.83 14.21 2.11
CA ALA A 208 -8.42 13.22 3.11
C ALA A 208 -7.17 12.44 2.68
N VAL A 209 -7.09 12.08 1.39
CA VAL A 209 -5.94 11.38 0.80
C VAL A 209 -4.63 12.17 0.94
N ASN A 210 -4.66 13.51 1.00
CA ASN A 210 -3.48 14.38 1.16
C ASN A 210 -3.12 14.65 2.63
N LEU A 211 -4.02 14.35 3.57
CA LEU A 211 -3.76 14.44 5.02
C LEU A 211 -3.10 13.17 5.59
N LEU A 212 -3.06 12.10 4.81
CA LEU A 212 -2.28 10.91 5.16
C LEU A 212 -0.78 11.19 5.03
N SER A 213 -0.02 10.72 6.00
CA SER A 213 1.44 10.64 5.96
C SER A 213 1.84 9.20 5.66
N LEU A 214 2.70 9.00 4.66
CA LEU A 214 3.18 7.68 4.25
C LEU A 214 4.66 7.53 4.58
N ASP A 215 5.05 6.30 4.92
CA ASP A 215 6.46 5.88 4.95
C ASP A 215 7.08 6.08 3.55
N SER A 216 8.34 6.52 3.50
CA SER A 216 9.04 6.75 2.22
C SER A 216 9.02 5.51 1.33
N ARG A 217 9.02 4.31 1.94
CA ARG A 217 8.93 3.02 1.25
C ARG A 217 7.65 2.83 0.45
N ASN A 218 6.61 3.56 0.81
CA ASN A 218 5.28 3.46 0.22
C ASN A 218 4.96 4.62 -0.75
N LEU A 219 5.87 5.57 -0.95
CA LEU A 219 5.64 6.75 -1.79
C LEU A 219 5.81 6.49 -3.30
N SER A 220 6.69 5.56 -3.68
CA SER A 220 6.99 5.25 -5.09
C SER A 220 7.49 3.82 -5.24
N PHE A 221 7.34 3.27 -6.45
CA PHE A 221 7.85 1.95 -6.83
C PHE A 221 7.31 0.79 -5.98
N VAL A 222 6.05 0.90 -5.55
CA VAL A 222 5.33 -0.16 -4.83
C VAL A 222 4.67 -1.11 -5.83
N THR A 223 4.05 -0.57 -6.88
CA THR A 223 3.45 -1.34 -7.98
C THR A 223 4.46 -1.66 -9.08
N SER A 224 4.12 -2.63 -9.93
CA SER A 224 4.86 -2.93 -11.16
C SER A 224 4.96 -1.73 -12.11
N ASN A 225 3.98 -0.81 -12.08
CA ASN A 225 3.98 0.43 -12.86
C ASN A 225 4.77 1.58 -12.19
N GLY A 226 5.41 1.34 -11.04
CA GLY A 226 6.27 2.32 -10.38
C GLY A 226 5.54 3.27 -9.42
N GLN A 227 4.29 2.99 -9.10
CA GLN A 227 3.43 3.89 -8.31
C GLN A 227 3.53 3.63 -6.82
N GLY A 228 3.21 4.64 -6.02
CA GLY A 228 3.06 4.56 -4.57
C GLY A 228 1.64 4.27 -4.12
N LEU A 229 1.46 4.16 -2.79
CA LEU A 229 0.16 3.87 -2.16
C LEU A 229 -0.81 5.04 -2.18
N ARG A 230 -0.34 6.28 -2.28
CA ARG A 230 -1.22 7.47 -2.23
C ARG A 230 -2.11 7.52 -3.47
N GLU A 231 -1.51 7.41 -4.65
CA GLU A 231 -2.17 7.49 -5.94
C GLU A 231 -2.90 6.20 -6.35
N THR A 232 -2.71 5.11 -5.60
CA THR A 232 -3.37 3.81 -5.84
C THR A 232 -4.34 3.48 -4.70
N LEU A 233 -3.87 2.80 -3.64
CA LEU A 233 -4.66 2.34 -2.51
C LEU A 233 -5.50 3.45 -1.88
N PHE A 234 -4.86 4.50 -1.39
CA PHE A 234 -5.56 5.51 -0.60
C PHE A 234 -6.44 6.43 -1.46
N TYR A 235 -6.09 6.65 -2.73
CA TYR A 235 -6.99 7.31 -3.66
C TYR A 235 -8.21 6.45 -4.00
N SER A 236 -8.07 5.13 -4.13
CA SER A 236 -9.24 4.26 -4.33
C SER A 236 -10.18 4.27 -3.12
N LEU A 237 -9.62 4.23 -1.90
CA LEU A 237 -10.38 4.21 -0.65
C LEU A 237 -11.06 5.56 -0.31
N LEU A 238 -10.31 6.66 -0.43
CA LEU A 238 -10.75 7.98 0.01
C LEU A 238 -11.17 8.88 -1.16
N SER A 239 -10.68 8.62 -2.37
CA SER A 239 -10.97 9.40 -3.58
C SER A 239 -10.82 10.91 -3.32
N ARG A 240 -11.83 11.71 -3.68
CA ARG A 240 -11.88 13.16 -3.40
C ARG A 240 -12.66 13.48 -2.11
N LEU A 241 -12.60 12.63 -1.08
CA LEU A 241 -13.18 12.90 0.23
C LEU A 241 -12.65 14.22 0.80
N GLN A 242 -13.54 15.17 1.04
CA GLN A 242 -13.21 16.53 1.47
C GLN A 242 -13.25 16.63 3.00
N ILE A 243 -12.27 17.32 3.60
CA ILE A 243 -12.22 17.54 5.05
C ILE A 243 -12.52 19.01 5.36
N TYR A 244 -13.40 19.24 6.33
CA TYR A 244 -13.87 20.56 6.76
C TYR A 244 -13.62 20.80 8.25
N LYS A 245 -13.50 22.06 8.65
CA LYS A 245 -13.36 22.43 10.07
C LYS A 245 -14.63 22.12 10.86
N THR A 246 -15.80 22.56 10.38
CA THR A 246 -17.08 22.36 11.06
C THR A 246 -18.14 21.75 10.15
N ARG A 247 -19.15 21.12 10.77
CA ARG A 247 -20.30 20.55 10.07
C ARG A 247 -21.11 21.63 9.37
N ALA A 248 -21.21 22.82 9.97
CA ALA A 248 -21.91 23.95 9.37
C ALA A 248 -21.27 24.38 8.05
N GLU A 249 -19.94 24.55 8.02
CA GLU A 249 -19.19 24.90 6.81
C GLU A 249 -19.26 23.76 5.77
N MET A 250 -19.16 22.49 6.20
CA MET A 250 -19.32 21.34 5.33
C MET A 250 -20.69 21.34 4.61
N LEU A 251 -21.78 21.64 5.33
CA LEU A 251 -23.12 21.70 4.76
C LEU A 251 -23.32 22.90 3.83
N GLN A 252 -22.68 24.04 4.11
CA GLN A 252 -22.66 25.18 3.18
C GLN A 252 -21.93 24.85 1.87
N ALA A 253 -20.95 23.94 1.92
CA ALA A 253 -20.20 23.46 0.78
C ALA A 253 -20.86 22.29 0.02
N PHE A 254 -22.08 21.88 0.40
CA PHE A 254 -22.75 20.68 -0.12
C PHE A 254 -22.78 20.63 -1.66
N ALA A 255 -23.00 21.77 -2.33
CA ALA A 255 -23.10 21.85 -3.78
C ALA A 255 -21.82 21.46 -4.54
N CYS A 256 -20.65 21.44 -3.90
CA CYS A 256 -19.38 21.07 -4.53
C CYS A 256 -18.74 19.80 -3.92
N ILE A 257 -19.47 19.05 -3.09
CA ILE A 257 -19.05 17.75 -2.57
C ILE A 257 -19.44 16.66 -3.57
N THR A 258 -18.47 15.87 -4.05
CA THR A 258 -18.68 14.83 -5.08
C THR A 258 -18.64 13.41 -4.49
N ASP A 259 -17.59 13.09 -3.75
CA ASP A 259 -17.31 11.74 -3.27
C ASP A 259 -17.62 11.54 -1.78
N GLY A 260 -17.84 12.62 -1.04
CA GLY A 260 -18.08 12.59 0.39
C GLY A 260 -17.36 13.72 1.10
N ALA A 261 -17.73 13.92 2.37
CA ALA A 261 -17.10 14.92 3.22
C ALA A 261 -17.09 14.49 4.69
N LEU A 262 -16.08 14.95 5.43
CA LEU A 262 -15.99 14.87 6.88
C LEU A 262 -15.78 16.27 7.45
N SER A 263 -16.32 16.52 8.63
CA SER A 263 -15.96 17.69 9.44
C SER A 263 -15.31 17.28 10.75
N LEU A 264 -14.37 18.10 11.24
CA LEU A 264 -13.61 17.78 12.46
C LEU A 264 -14.49 17.73 13.72
N ASP A 265 -15.67 18.34 13.71
CA ASP A 265 -16.69 18.24 14.76
C ASP A 265 -17.62 17.01 14.62
N GLY A 266 -17.30 16.07 13.71
CA GLY A 266 -17.95 14.76 13.61
C GLY A 266 -19.09 14.65 12.58
N GLY A 267 -19.25 15.64 11.70
CA GLY A 267 -20.16 15.52 10.56
C GLY A 267 -19.59 14.58 9.48
N MET A 268 -20.43 13.73 8.90
CA MET A 268 -20.02 12.79 7.86
C MET A 268 -21.08 12.65 6.76
N ILE A 269 -20.62 12.81 5.52
CA ILE A 269 -21.35 12.57 4.28
C ILE A 269 -20.58 11.50 3.51
N LYS A 270 -21.20 10.34 3.33
CA LYS A 270 -20.67 9.25 2.50
C LYS A 270 -21.03 9.47 1.03
N LYS A 271 -20.43 8.65 0.15
CA LYS A 271 -20.78 8.59 -1.27
C LYS A 271 -22.29 8.46 -1.48
N SER A 272 -22.76 8.91 -2.65
CA SER A 272 -24.15 8.76 -3.09
C SER A 272 -25.18 9.49 -2.21
N GLY A 273 -24.78 10.56 -1.53
CA GLY A 273 -25.69 11.41 -0.74
C GLY A 273 -26.13 10.79 0.59
N ALA A 274 -25.44 9.77 1.09
CA ALA A 274 -25.73 9.16 2.38
C ALA A 274 -25.15 10.00 3.53
N PHE A 275 -25.95 10.28 4.56
CA PHE A 275 -25.53 11.03 5.74
C PHE A 275 -25.41 10.11 6.95
N ALA A 276 -24.33 10.22 7.71
CA ALA A 276 -24.22 9.57 9.01
C ALA A 276 -24.71 10.53 10.10
N LEU A 277 -25.70 10.09 10.87
CA LEU A 277 -26.32 10.83 11.97
C LEU A 277 -26.22 10.00 13.25
N GLY A 278 -26.16 10.68 14.40
CA GLY A 278 -26.02 10.05 15.71
C GLY A 278 -24.68 10.37 16.37
N SER A 279 -24.42 9.75 17.52
CA SER A 279 -23.16 9.90 18.24
C SER A 279 -22.03 9.20 17.47
N CYS A 280 -20.87 9.84 17.43
CA CYS A 280 -19.66 9.27 16.85
C CYS A 280 -19.30 7.97 17.56
N GLN A 281 -18.98 6.93 16.78
CA GLN A 281 -18.59 5.63 17.32
C GLN A 281 -17.14 5.66 17.80
N ASP A 282 -16.87 4.97 18.92
CA ASP A 282 -15.49 4.65 19.26
C ASP A 282 -15.00 3.55 18.32
N VAL A 283 -13.84 3.78 17.70
CA VAL A 283 -13.29 2.88 16.69
C VAL A 283 -12.24 1.98 17.32
N GLU A 284 -12.41 0.68 17.14
CA GLU A 284 -11.51 -0.32 17.73
C GLU A 284 -10.08 -0.19 17.20
N VAL A 285 -9.95 -0.01 15.88
CA VAL A 285 -8.68 0.18 15.18
C VAL A 285 -8.72 1.54 14.48
N LYS A 286 -7.66 2.33 14.69
CA LYS A 286 -7.50 3.65 14.07
C LYS A 286 -6.12 3.78 13.44
N PHE A 287 -5.96 4.74 12.53
CA PHE A 287 -4.64 5.04 11.98
C PHE A 287 -3.66 5.45 13.08
N PRO A 288 -2.39 5.04 13.00
CA PRO A 288 -1.35 5.57 13.86
C PRO A 288 -1.13 7.06 13.62
N LEU A 289 -0.64 7.74 14.65
CA LEU A 289 -0.26 9.13 14.54
C LEU A 289 1.09 9.26 13.84
N ALA A 290 1.23 10.33 13.05
CA ALA A 290 2.52 10.74 12.53
C ALA A 290 3.35 11.27 13.71
N SER A 291 4.11 10.39 14.36
CA SER A 291 5.10 10.84 15.34
C SER A 291 6.15 11.71 14.65
N GLY A 292 6.62 12.75 15.34
CA GLY A 292 7.53 13.76 14.80
C GLY A 292 8.77 13.16 14.12
N LYS A 293 9.39 13.95 13.22
CA LYS A 293 10.51 13.61 12.32
C LYS A 293 11.32 12.38 12.77
N THR A 294 11.29 11.34 11.95
CA THR A 294 12.23 10.22 12.07
C THR A 294 13.64 10.75 12.16
N ASN A 295 14.43 10.32 13.15
CA ASN A 295 15.84 10.70 13.32
C ASN A 295 16.75 10.14 12.20
N VAL A 296 16.18 9.68 11.09
CA VAL A 296 16.87 9.11 9.95
C VAL A 296 17.31 10.27 9.04
N PRO A 297 18.62 10.36 8.71
CA PRO A 297 19.14 11.41 7.82
C PRO A 297 18.48 11.41 6.44
N ALA A 298 18.36 12.58 5.81
CA ALA A 298 17.76 12.69 4.49
C ALA A 298 18.55 11.90 3.42
N GLU A 299 19.89 11.86 3.51
CA GLU A 299 20.71 11.10 2.56
C GLU A 299 20.44 9.59 2.66
N TYR A 300 20.08 9.10 3.85
CA TYR A 300 19.73 7.70 4.05
C TYR A 300 18.43 7.35 3.31
N ILE A 301 17.41 8.20 3.45
CA ILE A 301 16.11 8.01 2.79
C ILE A 301 16.28 8.06 1.26
N GLU A 302 17.05 9.02 0.75
CA GLU A 302 17.36 9.14 -0.67
C GLU A 302 18.08 7.89 -1.21
N CYS A 303 19.04 7.36 -0.45
CA CYS A 303 19.76 6.14 -0.81
C CYS A 303 18.81 4.92 -0.87
N GLU A 304 17.92 4.75 0.12
CA GLU A 304 16.91 3.69 0.09
C GLU A 304 15.94 3.82 -1.08
N ASP A 305 15.49 5.04 -1.40
CA ASP A 305 14.60 5.31 -2.53
C ASP A 305 15.29 4.98 -3.86
N ARG A 306 16.59 5.28 -3.99
CA ARG A 306 17.39 4.92 -5.16
C ARG A 306 17.56 3.41 -5.30
N ILE A 307 17.82 2.69 -4.22
CA ILE A 307 17.86 1.22 -4.21
C ILE A 307 16.51 0.66 -4.67
N ARG A 308 15.39 1.21 -4.18
CA ARG A 308 14.05 0.74 -4.55
C ARG A 308 13.76 0.96 -6.03
N LYS A 309 14.09 2.16 -6.55
CA LYS A 309 13.98 2.46 -7.98
C LYS A 309 14.78 1.46 -8.82
N MET A 310 16.03 1.18 -8.46
CA MET A 310 16.86 0.23 -9.21
C MET A 310 16.34 -1.20 -9.15
N LYS A 311 15.83 -1.65 -7.98
CA LYS A 311 15.17 -2.96 -7.87
C LYS A 311 13.92 -3.06 -8.75
N TRP A 312 13.15 -1.97 -8.83
CA TRP A 312 11.99 -1.88 -9.71
C TRP A 312 12.39 -1.94 -11.20
N GLU A 313 13.40 -1.17 -11.61
CA GLU A 313 13.96 -1.22 -12.97
C GLU A 313 14.46 -2.63 -13.31
N ARG A 314 15.16 -3.28 -12.36
CA ARG A 314 15.67 -4.64 -12.50
C ARG A 314 14.57 -5.67 -12.72
N ALA A 315 13.44 -5.52 -12.03
CA ALA A 315 12.27 -6.38 -12.19
C ALA A 315 11.62 -6.19 -13.58
N ASN A 316 11.55 -4.95 -14.08
CA ASN A 316 11.05 -4.67 -15.43
C ASN A 316 11.95 -5.26 -16.51
N VAL A 317 13.27 -5.11 -16.38
CA VAL A 317 14.24 -5.75 -17.28
C VAL A 317 14.05 -7.27 -17.30
N ALA A 318 13.85 -7.89 -16.14
CA ALA A 318 13.59 -9.33 -16.06
C ALA A 318 12.27 -9.73 -16.74
N ALA A 319 11.22 -8.90 -16.65
CA ALA A 319 9.96 -9.14 -17.35
C ALA A 319 10.13 -9.03 -18.87
N ASP A 320 10.88 -8.04 -19.36
CA ASP A 320 11.18 -7.88 -20.78
C ASP A 320 12.01 -9.05 -21.32
N MET A 321 13.01 -9.52 -20.55
CA MET A 321 13.78 -10.72 -20.90
C MET A 321 12.88 -11.94 -21.07
N ARG A 322 11.92 -12.17 -20.15
CA ARG A 322 10.94 -13.26 -20.27
C ARG A 322 10.09 -13.14 -21.52
N ARG A 323 9.56 -11.94 -21.81
CA ARG A 323 8.75 -11.68 -23.00
C ARG A 323 9.53 -11.95 -24.29
N ILE A 324 10.80 -11.55 -24.36
CA ILE A 324 11.64 -11.86 -25.54
C ILE A 324 11.89 -13.36 -25.66
N GLN A 325 12.15 -14.05 -24.53
CA GLN A 325 12.36 -15.49 -24.54
C GLN A 325 11.12 -16.26 -25.02
N GLU A 326 9.93 -15.86 -24.59
CA GLU A 326 8.66 -16.42 -25.06
C GLU A 326 8.46 -16.20 -26.55
N LEU A 327 8.75 -15.00 -27.05
CA LEU A 327 8.68 -14.68 -28.48
C LEU A 327 9.66 -15.52 -29.31
N MET A 328 10.88 -15.74 -28.81
CA MET A 328 11.85 -16.63 -29.44
C MET A 328 11.37 -18.08 -29.47
N ASN A 329 10.79 -18.56 -28.36
CA ASN A 329 10.25 -19.91 -28.27
C ASN A 329 9.09 -20.12 -29.25
N TYR A 330 8.18 -19.14 -29.34
CA TYR A 330 7.08 -19.13 -30.30
C TYR A 330 7.58 -19.14 -31.75
N THR A 331 8.54 -18.26 -32.06
CA THR A 331 9.18 -18.17 -33.38
C THR A 331 9.81 -19.51 -33.76
N ARG A 332 10.55 -20.14 -32.84
CA ARG A 332 11.18 -21.46 -33.04
C ARG A 332 10.15 -22.59 -33.21
N ALA A 333 9.02 -22.55 -32.48
CA ALA A 333 7.96 -23.55 -32.56
C ALA A 333 7.20 -23.49 -33.89
N ASN A 334 6.82 -22.29 -34.35
CA ASN A 334 6.13 -22.11 -35.64
C ASN A 334 6.97 -22.59 -36.82
N PHE A 335 8.30 -22.45 -36.74
CA PHE A 335 9.17 -22.95 -37.80
C PHE A 335 9.32 -24.47 -37.81
N LYS A 336 9.17 -25.15 -36.67
CA LYS A 336 9.14 -26.62 -36.63
C LYS A 336 7.83 -27.21 -37.16
N GLY A 337 6.74 -26.43 -37.19
CA GLY A 337 5.45 -26.86 -37.75
C GLY A 337 5.26 -26.55 -39.24
N GLN A 338 6.22 -25.87 -39.88
CA GLN A 338 6.20 -25.51 -41.31
C GLN A 338 7.26 -26.25 -42.14
N ALA A 339 8.01 -27.18 -41.53
CA ALA A 339 9.01 -28.03 -42.17
C ALA A 339 8.50 -29.48 -42.22
#